data_AF-A0A662VPZ6-F1
#
_entry.id   AF-A0A662VPZ6-F1
#
_cell.length_a   1.000
_cell.length_b   1.000
_cell.length_c   1.000
_cell.angle_alpha   90.00
_cell.angle_beta   90.00
_cell.angle_gamma   90.00
#
_symmetry.space_group_name_H-M   'P 1'
#
loop_
_entity.id
_entity.type
_entity.pdbx_description
1 polymer ?
#
loop_
_entity_poly.entity_id
_entity_poly.type
_entity_poly.pdbx_seq_one_letter_code
_entity_poly.pdbx_strand_id
1 'polypeptide(L)'
;MFDVLKNLDCVELIAFKENEEIKIHYKGETIGLDNIGSYLSNEEYPFAKERIAGLMESERCGDFVITAKKGYEFQKGENKGAHGGLNFEDSVSFAVAHIPGQKEINIDFALSVDVVRMAFEKVYNG
;
A
#
# COMPACT_ATOMS: atom_id res chain seq x y z
N MET A 1 -5.17 -22.27 8.52
CA MET A 1 -5.60 -21.00 7.88
C MET A 1 -4.58 -20.55 6.83
N PHE A 2 -3.32 -20.32 7.22
CA PHE A 2 -2.25 -19.90 6.29
C PHE A 2 -2.09 -20.82 5.07
N ASP A 3 -2.05 -22.14 5.26
CA ASP A 3 -1.95 -23.09 4.14
C ASP A 3 -3.15 -23.07 3.20
N VAL A 4 -4.34 -22.69 3.70
CA VAL A 4 -5.51 -22.52 2.83
C VAL A 4 -5.32 -21.28 1.97
N LEU A 5 -4.91 -20.16 2.57
CA LEU A 5 -4.73 -18.88 1.88
C LEU A 5 -3.71 -18.97 0.73
N LYS A 6 -2.60 -19.71 0.92
CA LYS A 6 -1.58 -19.92 -0.12
C LYS A 6 -2.09 -20.60 -1.38
N ASN A 7 -3.13 -21.41 -1.24
CA ASN A 7 -3.70 -22.22 -2.31
C ASN A 7 -4.91 -21.56 -2.98
N LEU A 8 -5.29 -20.34 -2.57
CA LEU A 8 -6.38 -19.61 -3.20
C LEU A 8 -5.87 -18.87 -4.43
N ASP A 9 -6.47 -19.16 -5.59
CA ASP A 9 -6.09 -18.54 -6.86
C ASP A 9 -6.20 -17.01 -6.87
N CYS A 10 -7.07 -16.45 -6.02
CA CYS A 10 -7.31 -15.01 -5.92
C CYS A 10 -6.29 -14.26 -5.05
N VAL A 11 -5.42 -14.94 -4.29
CA VAL A 11 -4.47 -14.31 -3.37
C VAL A 11 -3.14 -14.03 -4.09
N GLU A 12 -2.66 -12.80 -4.02
CA GLU A 12 -1.36 -12.41 -4.58
C GLU A 12 -0.24 -12.56 -3.55
N LEU A 13 -0.41 -11.90 -2.40
CA LEU A 13 0.57 -11.89 -1.31
C LEU A 13 -0.11 -12.05 0.05
N ILE A 14 0.62 -12.67 0.99
CA ILE A 14 0.24 -12.79 2.39
C ILE A 14 1.40 -12.28 3.26
N ALA A 15 1.21 -11.19 3.97
CA ALA A 15 2.14 -10.72 4.99
C ALA A 15 1.71 -11.23 6.37
N PHE A 16 2.67 -11.63 7.20
CA PHE A 16 2.45 -12.16 8.55
C PHE A 16 3.67 -11.91 9.44
N LYS A 17 3.50 -12.04 10.76
CA LYS A 17 4.62 -11.97 11.72
C LYS A 17 5.10 -13.37 12.10
N GLU A 18 6.41 -13.56 12.09
CA GLU A 18 7.08 -14.76 12.58
C GLU A 18 8.31 -14.32 13.40
N ASN A 19 8.35 -14.68 14.69
CA ASN A 19 9.40 -14.24 15.62
C ASN A 19 9.61 -12.72 15.63
N GLU A 20 8.50 -11.95 15.69
CA GLU A 20 8.48 -10.47 15.65
C GLU A 20 8.93 -9.84 14.32
N GLU A 21 9.36 -10.64 13.34
CA GLU A 21 9.72 -10.17 12.01
C GLU A 21 8.55 -10.31 11.02
N ILE A 22 8.39 -9.32 10.14
CA ILE A 22 7.40 -9.39 9.06
C ILE A 22 7.95 -10.24 7.92
N LYS A 23 7.21 -11.30 7.57
CA LYS A 23 7.45 -12.18 6.44
C LYS A 23 6.36 -12.00 5.40
N ILE A 24 6.72 -12.22 4.13
CA ILE A 24 5.82 -12.14 2.99
C ILE A 24 5.84 -13.49 2.28
N HIS A 25 4.67 -14.10 2.08
CA HIS A 25 4.53 -15.20 1.14
C HIS A 25 4.04 -14.65 -0.21
N TYR A 26 4.79 -14.91 -1.27
CA TYR A 26 4.51 -14.43 -2.62
C TYR A 26 5.03 -15.45 -3.64
N LYS A 27 4.17 -15.84 -4.61
CA LYS A 27 4.49 -16.78 -5.69
C LYS A 27 5.18 -18.09 -5.24
N GLY A 28 4.74 -18.64 -4.10
CA GLY A 28 5.26 -19.90 -3.57
C GLY A 28 6.52 -19.76 -2.71
N GLU A 29 7.08 -18.55 -2.59
CA GLU A 29 8.26 -18.27 -1.78
C GLU A 29 7.88 -17.46 -0.54
N THR A 30 8.64 -17.66 0.54
CA THR A 30 8.54 -16.84 1.75
C THR A 30 9.80 -16.00 1.87
N ILE A 31 9.62 -14.68 1.85
CA ILE A 31 10.71 -13.69 1.86
C ILE A 31 10.57 -12.76 3.07
N GLY A 32 11.68 -12.15 3.49
CA GLY A 32 11.63 -11.07 4.47
C GLY A 32 11.09 -9.78 3.84
N LEU A 33 10.42 -8.95 4.66
CA LEU A 33 9.89 -7.65 4.21
C LEU A 33 10.94 -6.77 3.54
N ASP A 34 12.18 -6.78 4.02
CA ASP A 34 13.28 -6.00 3.43
C ASP A 34 13.62 -6.39 1.99
N ASN A 35 13.31 -7.63 1.59
CA ASN A 35 13.61 -8.14 0.26
C ASN A 35 12.48 -7.91 -0.75
N ILE A 36 11.33 -7.36 -0.32
CA ILE A 36 10.13 -7.29 -1.17
C ILE A 36 10.36 -6.49 -2.46
N GLY A 37 11.22 -5.46 -2.44
CA GLY A 37 11.54 -4.65 -3.61
C GLY A 37 12.25 -5.40 -4.74
N SER A 38 12.81 -6.59 -4.47
CA SER A 38 13.36 -7.47 -5.50
C SER A 38 12.28 -8.30 -6.22
N TYR A 39 11.06 -8.34 -5.67
CA TYR A 39 9.94 -9.15 -6.16
C TYR A 39 8.78 -8.31 -6.70
N LEU A 40 8.58 -7.12 -6.12
CA LEU A 40 7.55 -6.17 -6.50
C LEU A 40 8.22 -4.89 -7.00
N SER A 41 7.94 -4.50 -8.24
CA SER A 41 8.44 -3.25 -8.79
C SER A 41 7.73 -2.06 -8.15
N ASN A 42 8.44 -0.96 -7.92
CA ASN A 42 7.82 0.25 -7.37
C ASN A 42 6.87 0.93 -8.37
N GLU A 43 6.98 0.63 -9.66
CA GLU A 43 6.07 1.10 -10.70
C GLU A 43 4.69 0.44 -10.59
N GLU A 44 4.65 -0.86 -10.28
CA GLU A 44 3.40 -1.61 -10.15
C GLU A 44 2.85 -1.61 -8.72
N TYR A 45 3.75 -1.60 -7.72
CA TYR A 45 3.42 -1.64 -6.29
C TYR A 45 4.17 -0.52 -5.53
N PRO A 46 3.74 0.73 -5.69
CA PRO A 46 4.43 1.87 -5.09
C PRO A 46 4.44 1.78 -3.55
N PHE A 47 5.63 1.90 -2.96
CA PHE A 47 5.85 1.86 -1.50
C PHE A 47 5.30 0.60 -0.83
N ALA A 48 5.38 -0.54 -1.51
CA ALA A 48 4.85 -1.81 -0.99
C ALA A 48 5.41 -2.16 0.39
N LYS A 49 6.71 -1.94 0.61
CA LYS A 49 7.39 -2.23 1.87
C LYS A 49 6.78 -1.42 3.01
N GLU A 50 6.74 -0.10 2.86
CA GLU A 50 6.27 0.83 3.89
C GLU A 50 4.79 0.63 4.19
N ARG A 51 3.99 0.34 3.16
CA ARG A 51 2.55 0.11 3.32
C ARG A 51 2.25 -1.19 4.05
N ILE A 52 2.96 -2.27 3.72
CA ILE A 52 2.80 -3.54 4.44
C ILE A 52 3.30 -3.40 5.88
N ALA A 53 4.43 -2.72 6.10
CA ALA A 53 4.91 -2.41 7.45
C ALA A 53 3.84 -1.70 8.28
N GLY A 54 3.30 -0.59 7.75
CA GLY A 54 2.27 0.19 8.44
C GLY A 54 0.99 -0.60 8.72
N LEU A 55 0.59 -1.50 7.82
CA LEU A 55 -0.53 -2.41 8.06
C LEU A 55 -0.22 -3.48 9.11
N MET A 56 1.01 -3.97 9.22
CA MET A 56 1.37 -5.03 10.17
C MET A 56 1.77 -4.50 11.56
N GLU A 57 2.17 -3.23 11.66
CA GLU A 57 2.58 -2.58 12.91
C GLU A 57 1.41 -2.07 13.75
N SER A 58 0.24 -1.87 13.14
CA SER A 58 -0.95 -1.42 13.87
C SER A 58 -1.45 -2.48 14.86
N GLU A 59 -1.70 -2.08 16.11
CA GLU A 59 -2.32 -2.93 17.14
C GLU A 59 -3.75 -3.40 16.79
N ARG A 60 -4.38 -2.75 15.80
CA ARG A 60 -5.74 -3.10 15.33
C ARG A 60 -5.75 -4.00 14.11
N CYS A 61 -4.58 -4.34 13.57
CA CYS A 61 -4.49 -5.23 12.44
C CYS A 61 -4.44 -6.69 12.89
N GLY A 62 -4.96 -7.57 12.03
CA GLY A 62 -4.91 -9.00 12.28
C GLY A 62 -3.51 -9.57 12.10
N ASP A 63 -3.37 -10.86 12.36
CA ASP A 63 -2.10 -11.59 12.22
C ASP A 63 -1.61 -11.70 10.76
N PHE A 64 -2.52 -11.46 9.81
CA PHE A 64 -2.27 -11.54 8.38
C PHE A 64 -2.78 -10.30 7.67
N VAL A 65 -1.98 -9.78 6.73
CA VAL A 65 -2.44 -8.89 5.66
C VAL A 65 -2.44 -9.68 4.37
N ILE A 66 -3.58 -9.71 3.68
CA ILE A 66 -3.78 -10.51 2.48
C ILE A 66 -4.18 -9.57 1.36
N THR A 67 -3.55 -9.72 0.21
CA THR A 67 -3.86 -8.93 -0.98
C THR A 67 -4.39 -9.83 -2.10
N ALA A 68 -5.32 -9.30 -2.88
CA ALA A 68 -5.88 -10.00 -4.02
C ALA A 68 -5.00 -9.78 -5.26
N LYS A 69 -4.96 -10.76 -6.16
CA LYS A 69 -4.38 -10.59 -7.49
C LYS A 69 -5.14 -9.52 -8.27
N LYS A 70 -4.48 -8.88 -9.22
CA LYS A 70 -5.13 -7.90 -10.11
C LYS A 70 -6.37 -8.52 -10.77
N GLY A 71 -7.51 -7.82 -10.69
CA GLY A 71 -8.80 -8.27 -11.22
C GLY A 71 -9.60 -9.19 -10.29
N TYR A 72 -9.10 -9.50 -9.09
CA TYR A 72 -9.83 -10.22 -8.06
C TYR A 72 -10.26 -9.29 -6.93
N GLU A 73 -11.41 -9.60 -6.33
CA GLU A 73 -11.93 -8.92 -5.14
C GLU A 73 -12.32 -10.00 -4.11
N PHE A 74 -12.04 -9.77 -2.82
CA PHE A 74 -12.39 -10.73 -1.76
C PHE A 74 -13.88 -10.70 -1.37
N GLN A 75 -14.59 -9.63 -1.73
CA GLN A 75 -16.01 -9.50 -1.45
C GLN A 75 -16.79 -9.39 -2.76
N LYS A 76 -17.82 -10.22 -2.90
CA LYS A 76 -18.84 -10.03 -3.94
C LYS A 76 -19.81 -8.97 -3.46
N GLY A 77 -19.67 -7.74 -3.95
CA GLY A 77 -20.54 -6.62 -3.60
C GLY A 77 -21.57 -6.30 -4.69
N GLU A 78 -22.57 -5.49 -4.35
CA GLU A 78 -23.43 -4.81 -5.35
C GLU A 78 -22.71 -3.61 -6.00
N ASN A 79 -21.55 -3.24 -5.45
CA ASN A 79 -20.71 -2.17 -5.97
C ASN A 79 -20.08 -2.58 -7.30
N LYS A 80 -19.95 -1.61 -8.21
CA LYS A 80 -19.35 -1.82 -9.54
C LYS A 80 -17.81 -1.82 -9.54
N GLY A 81 -17.19 -1.72 -8.35
CA GLY A 81 -15.76 -1.83 -8.14
C GLY A 81 -15.40 -1.65 -6.66
N ALA A 82 -14.24 -2.17 -6.29
CA ALA A 82 -13.60 -1.98 -4.99
C ALA A 82 -12.17 -1.43 -5.18
N HIS A 83 -11.62 -0.88 -4.10
CA HIS A 83 -10.21 -0.48 -3.99
C HIS A 83 -9.63 -1.03 -2.69
N GLY A 84 -8.31 -1.15 -2.61
CA GLY A 84 -7.62 -1.57 -1.38
C GLY A 84 -6.46 -2.53 -1.63
N GLY A 85 -6.16 -2.82 -2.88
CA GLY A 85 -4.93 -3.50 -3.27
C GLY A 85 -3.68 -2.64 -3.07
N LEU A 86 -2.52 -3.26 -3.29
CA LEU A 86 -1.24 -2.57 -3.27
C LEU A 86 -0.82 -2.03 -4.63
N ASN A 87 -1.57 -2.36 -5.68
CA ASN A 87 -1.27 -2.02 -7.05
C ASN A 87 -1.35 -0.49 -7.26
N PHE A 88 -0.61 0.03 -8.23
CA PHE A 88 -0.55 1.45 -8.57
C PHE A 88 -1.93 2.10 -8.70
N GLU A 89 -2.85 1.44 -9.41
CA GLU A 89 -4.22 1.94 -9.68
C GLU A 89 -5.06 2.18 -8.42
N ASP A 90 -4.78 1.46 -7.33
CA ASP A 90 -5.46 1.61 -6.04
C ASP A 90 -4.69 2.52 -5.07
N SER A 91 -3.47 2.90 -5.43
CA SER A 91 -2.48 3.45 -4.48
C SER A 91 -2.04 4.85 -4.82
N VAL A 92 -2.22 5.27 -6.07
CA VAL A 92 -1.79 6.58 -6.57
C VAL A 92 -3.01 7.40 -6.94
N SER A 93 -2.98 8.65 -6.49
CA SER A 93 -3.97 9.66 -6.83
C SER A 93 -3.26 10.97 -7.12
N PHE A 94 -3.99 11.93 -7.68
CA PHE A 94 -3.50 13.29 -7.87
C PHE A 94 -4.08 14.22 -6.82
N ALA A 95 -3.33 15.25 -6.45
CA ALA A 95 -3.79 16.30 -5.55
C ALA A 95 -3.53 17.67 -6.20
N VAL A 96 -4.48 18.58 -6.04
CA VAL A 96 -4.35 19.98 -6.45
C VAL A 96 -4.64 20.85 -5.24
N ALA A 97 -3.69 21.72 -4.90
CA ALA A 97 -3.83 22.69 -3.83
C ALA A 97 -3.78 24.10 -4.40
N HIS A 98 -4.79 24.92 -4.12
CA HIS A 98 -4.82 26.32 -4.49
C HIS A 98 -4.44 27.20 -3.30
N ILE A 99 -3.42 28.03 -3.46
CA ILE A 99 -2.93 28.96 -2.45
C ILE A 99 -2.92 30.38 -3.04
N PRO A 100 -3.62 31.36 -2.44
CA PRO A 100 -3.64 32.74 -2.94
C PRO A 100 -2.23 33.32 -3.07
N GLY A 101 -1.91 33.89 -4.24
CA GLY A 101 -0.61 34.52 -4.51
C GLY A 101 0.55 33.56 -4.78
N GLN A 102 0.32 32.25 -4.70
CA GLN A 102 1.32 31.23 -5.03
C GLN A 102 1.45 31.07 -6.54
N LYS A 103 2.68 31.10 -7.08
CA LYS A 103 2.94 30.68 -8.46
C LYS A 103 2.76 29.17 -8.58
N GLU A 104 2.34 28.71 -9.76
CA GLU A 104 2.21 27.29 -10.06
C GLU A 104 3.53 26.56 -9.77
N ILE A 105 3.43 25.44 -9.04
CA ILE A 105 4.52 24.50 -8.77
C ILE A 105 3.97 23.11 -9.07
N ASN A 106 4.71 22.35 -9.87
CA ASN A 106 4.42 20.95 -10.13
C ASN A 106 5.31 20.08 -9.23
N ILE A 107 4.68 19.12 -8.55
CA ILE A 107 5.35 18.14 -7.70
C ILE A 107 5.04 16.77 -8.32
N ASP A 108 6.07 16.12 -8.87
CA ASP A 108 5.89 14.86 -9.59
C ASP A 108 5.50 13.70 -8.66
N PHE A 109 5.97 13.72 -7.42
CA PHE A 109 5.66 12.69 -6.43
C PHE A 109 5.60 13.24 -5.00
N ALA A 110 4.56 12.86 -4.26
CA ALA A 110 4.40 13.13 -2.84
C ALA A 110 3.49 12.08 -2.19
N LEU A 111 3.71 11.80 -0.90
CA LEU A 111 2.74 11.02 -0.11
C LEU A 111 1.56 11.91 0.27
N SER A 112 0.39 11.31 0.46
CA SER A 112 -0.81 12.05 0.90
C SER A 112 -0.58 12.81 2.21
N VAL A 113 0.24 12.26 3.11
CA VAL A 113 0.64 12.89 4.37
C VAL A 113 1.54 14.12 4.17
N ASP A 114 2.28 14.20 3.06
CA ASP A 114 3.12 15.37 2.76
C ASP A 114 2.26 16.59 2.39
N VAL A 115 1.08 16.40 1.79
CA VAL A 115 0.19 17.50 1.38
C VAL A 115 -0.16 18.39 2.57
N VAL A 116 -0.45 17.78 3.73
CA VAL A 116 -0.73 18.52 4.96
C VAL A 116 0.51 19.27 5.41
N ARG A 117 1.68 18.61 5.49
CA ARG A 117 2.94 19.28 5.87
C ARG A 117 3.23 20.49 4.99
N MET A 118 3.11 20.33 3.67
CA MET A 118 3.34 21.41 2.71
C MET A 118 2.40 22.61 2.91
N ALA A 119 1.13 22.35 3.22
CA ALA A 119 0.17 23.40 3.53
C ALA A 119 0.55 24.15 4.81
N PHE A 120 0.98 23.44 5.87
CA PHE A 120 1.38 24.04 7.14
C PHE A 120 2.68 24.86 7.04
N GLU A 121 3.72 24.33 6.38
CA GLU A 121 5.00 25.06 6.20
C GLU A 121 4.79 26.41 5.51
N LYS A 122 3.86 26.48 4.54
CA LYS A 122 3.49 27.71 3.85
C LYS A 122 2.73 28.72 4.72
N VAL A 123 1.89 28.25 5.64
CA VAL A 123 1.05 29.11 6.49
C VAL A 123 1.82 29.66 7.69
N TYR A 124 2.76 28.87 8.24
CA TYR A 124 3.45 29.21 9.50
C TYR A 124 4.88 29.72 9.32
N ASN A 125 5.54 29.45 8.19
CA ASN A 125 6.89 29.96 7.89
C ASN A 125 6.89 31.01 6.76
N GLY A 126 5.70 31.43 6.30
CA GLY A 126 5.50 32.46 5.27
C GLY A 126 5.29 33.86 5.85
#